data_AF-A0A9R1A452-F1
#
_entry.id   AF-A0A9R1A452-F1
#
_cell.length_a   1.000
_cell.length_b   1.000
_cell.length_c   1.000
_cell.angle_alpha   90.00
_cell.angle_beta   90.00
_cell.angle_gamma   90.00
#
_symmetry.space_group_name_H-M   'P 1'
#
loop_
_entity.id
_entity.type
_entity.pdbx_description
1 polymer ?
#
loop_
_entity_poly.entity_id
_entity_poly.type
_entity_poly.pdbx_seq_one_letter_code
_entity_poly.pdbx_strand_id
1 'polypeptide(L)'
;MVLQTSQNGCEKILQKEPLSSLPHEFENEIMKDKAKKLSANYSEYRKVPGDGSCFYRSFIYSYLEQLVNVSHEEELRLLGALEPMWEKFQKLHLPGSYSDLHDAFAGFILECMEQKQKLSVSGYQEWLFQESQNEQKFANILLYLRLVTAIEICTEVETFKPYIRELGQGMADAIGL
;
A
#
# COMPACT_ATOMS: atom_id res chain seq x y z
N MET A 1 -9.68 -16.50 -22.90
CA MET A 1 -10.89 -15.76 -22.46
C MET A 1 -10.39 -14.60 -21.62
N VAL A 2 -10.33 -13.40 -22.21
CA VAL A 2 -9.81 -12.21 -21.55
C VAL A 2 -10.81 -11.83 -20.46
N LEU A 3 -10.39 -11.90 -19.19
CA LEU A 3 -11.13 -11.29 -18.10
C LEU A 3 -11.19 -9.79 -18.42
N GLN A 4 -12.34 -9.33 -18.90
CA GLN A 4 -12.65 -7.91 -18.98
C GLN A 4 -12.68 -7.38 -17.55
N THR A 5 -11.54 -6.89 -17.08
CA THR A 5 -11.49 -6.01 -15.92
C THR A 5 -12.33 -4.80 -16.26
N SER A 6 -13.43 -4.63 -15.54
CA SER A 6 -14.26 -3.44 -15.54
C SER A 6 -13.38 -2.19 -15.61
N GLN A 7 -13.56 -1.38 -16.66
CA GLN A 7 -12.93 -0.07 -16.81
C GLN A 7 -13.58 0.99 -15.89
N ASN A 8 -13.89 0.62 -14.63
CA ASN A 8 -14.35 1.54 -13.58
C ASN A 8 -13.30 1.75 -12.48
N GLY A 9 -12.02 1.55 -12.80
CA GLY A 9 -10.93 1.82 -11.85
C GLY A 9 -10.68 3.32 -11.73
N CYS A 10 -10.60 3.83 -10.50
CA CYS A 10 -10.07 5.18 -10.30
C CYS A 10 -8.57 5.22 -10.65
N GLU A 11 -8.10 6.29 -11.28
CA GLU A 11 -6.69 6.51 -11.61
C GLU A 11 -5.86 6.94 -10.39
N LYS A 12 -6.52 7.53 -9.37
CA LYS A 12 -5.87 8.02 -8.13
C LYS A 12 -6.60 7.58 -6.87
N ILE A 13 -6.01 7.86 -5.72
CA ILE A 13 -6.70 7.70 -4.43
C ILE A 13 -7.87 8.71 -4.40
N LEU A 14 -9.09 8.24 -4.14
CA LEU A 14 -10.28 9.10 -4.03
C LEU A 14 -10.48 9.66 -2.64
N GLN A 15 -11.41 10.62 -2.47
CA GLN A 15 -11.85 11.07 -1.15
C GLN A 15 -12.58 9.96 -0.38
N LYS A 16 -12.74 10.15 0.94
CA LYS A 16 -13.56 9.24 1.76
C LYS A 16 -15.01 9.30 1.30
N GLU A 17 -15.63 8.13 1.18
CA GLU A 17 -17.05 7.95 0.91
C GLU A 17 -17.71 7.22 2.09
N PRO A 18 -18.95 7.55 2.46
CA PRO A 18 -19.68 6.81 3.49
C PRO A 18 -19.83 5.34 3.10
N LEU A 19 -19.54 4.39 3.98
CA LEU A 19 -19.66 2.96 3.64
C LEU A 19 -21.11 2.56 3.32
N SER A 20 -22.09 3.37 3.73
CA SER A 20 -23.50 3.20 3.34
C SER A 20 -23.74 3.35 1.83
N SER A 21 -22.84 4.00 1.06
CA SER A 21 -22.94 4.06 -0.40
C SER A 21 -22.50 2.77 -1.09
N LEU A 22 -21.58 2.02 -0.47
CA LEU A 22 -20.93 0.85 -1.07
C LEU A 22 -21.91 -0.25 -1.57
N PRO A 23 -23.01 -0.60 -0.87
CA PRO A 23 -23.97 -1.58 -1.39
C PRO A 23 -24.59 -1.19 -2.73
N HIS A 24 -24.68 0.10 -3.06
CA HIS A 24 -25.25 0.56 -4.33
C HIS A 24 -24.32 0.32 -5.52
N GLU A 25 -23.05 -0.03 -5.28
CA GLU A 25 -22.07 -0.33 -6.34
C GLU A 25 -22.13 -1.76 -6.86
N PHE A 26 -22.81 -2.66 -6.15
CA PHE A 26 -22.91 -4.06 -6.52
C PHE A 26 -24.27 -4.34 -7.14
N GLU A 27 -24.30 -5.05 -8.27
CA GLU A 27 -25.55 -5.61 -8.80
C GLU A 27 -25.95 -6.88 -8.01
N ASN A 28 -24.97 -7.64 -7.53
CA ASN A 28 -25.14 -8.92 -6.88
C ASN A 28 -25.65 -8.78 -5.43
N GLU A 29 -26.83 -9.33 -5.12
CA GLU A 29 -27.44 -9.24 -3.79
C GLU A 29 -26.58 -9.82 -2.65
N ILE A 30 -25.80 -10.88 -2.90
CA ILE A 30 -24.88 -11.44 -1.89
C ILE A 30 -23.78 -10.42 -1.56
N MET A 31 -23.26 -9.70 -2.57
CA MET A 31 -22.27 -8.64 -2.35
C MET A 31 -22.88 -7.43 -1.65
N LYS A 32 -24.11 -7.03 -2.02
CA LYS A 32 -24.84 -5.97 -1.30
C LYS A 32 -24.99 -6.29 0.17
N ASP A 33 -25.41 -7.51 0.51
CA ASP A 33 -25.60 -7.92 1.90
C ASP A 33 -24.27 -8.01 2.68
N LYS A 34 -23.18 -8.43 2.02
CA LYS A 34 -21.84 -8.35 2.62
C LYS A 34 -21.42 -6.89 2.88
N ALA A 35 -21.64 -5.99 1.93
CA ALA A 35 -21.34 -4.57 2.08
C ALA A 35 -22.15 -3.92 3.23
N LYS A 36 -23.46 -4.21 3.32
CA LYS A 36 -24.30 -3.75 4.44
C LYS A 36 -23.80 -4.22 5.80
N LYS A 37 -23.31 -5.48 5.90
CA LYS A 37 -22.74 -6.00 7.14
C LYS A 37 -21.48 -5.26 7.57
N LEU A 38 -20.66 -4.78 6.63
CA LEU A 38 -19.48 -3.97 6.93
C LEU A 38 -19.88 -2.62 7.54
N SER A 39 -21.01 -2.03 7.12
CA SER A 39 -21.49 -0.74 7.63
C SER A 39 -21.83 -0.75 9.12
N ALA A 40 -21.90 -1.92 9.76
CA ALA A 40 -22.06 -2.03 11.20
C ALA A 40 -20.79 -1.64 11.99
N ASN A 41 -19.61 -1.80 11.39
CA ASN A 41 -18.32 -1.62 12.07
C ASN A 41 -17.44 -0.54 11.42
N TYR A 42 -17.74 -0.15 10.18
CA TYR A 42 -16.96 0.83 9.43
C TYR A 42 -17.87 1.95 8.93
N SER A 43 -17.43 3.20 9.13
CA SER A 43 -18.18 4.39 8.73
C SER A 43 -17.93 4.80 7.28
N GLU A 44 -16.69 4.67 6.83
CA GLU A 44 -16.19 5.24 5.58
C GLU A 44 -15.20 4.30 4.91
N TYR A 45 -15.00 4.48 3.61
CA TYR A 45 -13.96 3.81 2.83
C TYR A 45 -13.36 4.78 1.82
N ARG A 46 -12.21 4.38 1.28
CA ARG A 46 -11.49 5.14 0.26
C ARG A 46 -11.13 4.22 -0.89
N LYS A 47 -11.54 4.56 -2.11
CA LYS A 47 -11.14 3.79 -3.29
C LYS A 47 -9.70 4.11 -3.66
N VAL A 48 -8.95 3.07 -4.00
CA VAL A 48 -7.58 3.15 -4.51
C VAL A 48 -7.50 2.59 -5.93
N PRO A 49 -6.55 3.05 -6.75
CA PRO A 49 -6.34 2.53 -8.10
C PRO A 49 -6.05 1.04 -8.15
N GLY A 50 -6.65 0.35 -9.12
CA GLY A 50 -6.42 -1.06 -9.43
C GLY A 50 -5.20 -1.28 -10.34
N ASP A 51 -4.09 -0.58 -10.11
CA ASP A 51 -2.90 -0.51 -10.99
C ASP A 51 -1.81 -1.56 -10.67
N GLY A 52 -2.13 -2.56 -9.86
CA GLY A 52 -1.15 -3.54 -9.35
C GLY A 52 -0.27 -3.03 -8.18
N SER A 53 -0.49 -1.80 -7.74
CA SER A 53 0.13 -1.21 -6.53
C SER A 53 -0.87 -1.03 -5.39
N CYS A 54 -2.13 -1.43 -5.59
CA CYS A 54 -3.25 -1.16 -4.69
C CYS A 54 -2.97 -1.54 -3.23
N PHE A 55 -2.36 -2.70 -2.96
CA PHE A 55 -1.98 -3.12 -1.60
C PHE A 55 -1.02 -2.11 -0.95
N TYR A 56 0.13 -1.84 -1.59
CA TYR A 56 1.14 -0.94 -1.05
C TYR A 56 0.60 0.49 -0.90
N ARG A 57 -0.21 0.93 -1.86
CA ARG A 57 -0.83 2.26 -1.89
C ARG A 57 -1.86 2.43 -0.77
N SER A 58 -2.74 1.43 -0.57
CA SER A 58 -3.67 1.40 0.56
C SER A 58 -2.92 1.34 1.90
N PHE A 59 -1.92 0.48 2.01
CA PHE A 59 -1.13 0.29 3.23
C PHE A 59 -0.48 1.60 3.66
N ILE A 60 0.31 2.23 2.78
CA ILE A 60 1.07 3.42 3.18
C ILE A 60 0.16 4.61 3.46
N TYR A 61 -0.89 4.81 2.64
CA TYR A 61 -1.84 5.89 2.90
C TYR A 61 -2.54 5.71 4.24
N SER A 62 -3.03 4.49 4.52
CA SER A 62 -3.71 4.19 5.78
C SER A 62 -2.77 4.33 6.99
N TYR A 63 -1.51 3.93 6.84
CA TYR A 63 -0.51 4.05 7.89
C TYR A 63 -0.21 5.52 8.20
N LEU A 64 0.04 6.33 7.15
CA LEU A 64 0.32 7.76 7.29
C LEU A 64 -0.88 8.53 7.85
N GLU A 65 -2.10 8.22 7.40
CA GLU A 65 -3.32 8.86 7.93
C GLU A 65 -3.49 8.62 9.44
N GLN A 66 -3.01 7.48 9.95
CA GLN A 66 -3.03 7.16 11.37
C GLN A 66 -1.92 7.83 12.18
N LEU A 67 -0.85 8.34 11.54
CA LEU A 67 0.26 8.97 12.26
C LEU A 67 -0.19 10.10 13.17
N VAL A 68 -1.24 10.84 12.78
CA VAL A 68 -1.82 11.91 13.60
C VAL A 68 -2.30 11.44 14.98
N ASN A 69 -2.65 10.15 15.12
CA ASN A 69 -3.20 9.56 16.32
C ASN A 69 -2.21 8.70 17.11
N VAL A 70 -1.02 8.42 16.58
CA VAL A 70 -0.01 7.59 17.29
C VAL A 70 0.96 8.43 18.11
N SER A 71 1.64 7.80 19.06
CA SER A 71 2.69 8.43 19.87
C SER A 71 3.96 8.69 19.05
N HIS A 72 4.81 9.60 19.52
CA HIS A 72 6.11 9.83 18.91
C HIS A 72 7.01 8.57 18.93
N GLU A 73 6.87 7.72 19.94
CA GLU A 73 7.59 6.45 20.03
C GLU A 73 7.24 5.52 18.86
N GLU A 74 5.97 5.48 18.45
CA GLU A 74 5.51 4.68 17.31
C GLU A 74 6.05 5.21 15.97
N GLU A 75 6.26 6.52 15.87
CA GLU A 75 6.92 7.15 14.71
C GLU A 75 8.40 6.77 14.63
N LEU A 76 9.10 6.82 15.77
CA LEU A 76 10.50 6.38 15.85
C LEU A 76 10.63 4.88 15.56
N ARG A 77 9.66 4.07 16.01
CA ARG A 77 9.59 2.64 15.69
C ARG A 77 9.50 2.39 14.18
N LEU A 78 8.75 3.22 13.45
CA LEU A 78 8.68 3.14 11.98
C LEU A 78 10.05 3.39 11.35
N LEU A 79 10.73 4.48 11.74
CA LEU A 79 12.06 4.80 11.22
C LEU A 79 13.07 3.71 11.57
N GLY A 80 13.03 3.21 12.81
CA GLY A 80 13.88 2.11 13.28
C GLY A 80 13.66 0.80 12.50
N ALA A 81 12.45 0.55 11.99
CA ALA A 81 12.18 -0.62 11.15
C ALA A 81 12.90 -0.56 9.79
N LEU A 82 13.29 0.63 9.31
CA LEU A 82 14.00 0.81 8.05
C LEU A 82 15.51 0.66 8.19
N GLU A 83 16.07 0.89 9.38
CA GLU A 83 17.51 0.83 9.66
C GLU A 83 18.18 -0.49 9.21
N PRO A 84 17.66 -1.70 9.54
CA PRO A 84 18.31 -2.94 9.15
C PRO A 84 18.19 -3.26 7.65
N MET A 85 17.31 -2.57 6.91
CA MET A 85 17.03 -2.91 5.51
C MET A 85 18.23 -2.68 4.60
N TRP A 86 19.09 -1.69 4.90
CA TRP A 86 20.30 -1.45 4.13
C TRP A 86 21.28 -2.62 4.22
N GLU A 87 21.57 -3.10 5.43
CA GLU A 87 22.48 -4.24 5.60
C GLU A 87 21.93 -5.51 4.95
N LYS A 88 20.61 -5.77 5.07
CA LYS A 88 19.97 -6.90 4.41
C LYS A 88 20.07 -6.78 2.88
N PHE A 89 19.78 -5.61 2.32
CA PHE A 89 19.91 -5.32 0.89
C PHE A 89 21.34 -5.61 0.39
N GLN A 90 22.36 -5.13 1.10
CA GLN A 90 23.76 -5.36 0.74
C GLN A 90 24.12 -6.85 0.74
N LYS A 91 23.70 -7.61 1.75
CA LYS A 91 23.95 -9.06 1.87
C LYS A 91 23.32 -9.87 0.75
N LEU A 92 22.16 -9.43 0.25
CA LEU A 92 21.42 -10.12 -0.83
C LEU A 92 21.95 -9.80 -2.23
N HIS A 93 22.83 -8.82 -2.39
CA HIS A 93 23.39 -8.39 -3.68
C HIS A 93 22.30 -8.09 -4.73
N LEU A 94 21.18 -7.52 -4.30
CA LEU A 94 20.07 -7.18 -5.18
C LEU A 94 20.45 -6.04 -6.13
N PRO A 95 20.02 -6.07 -7.41
CA PRO A 95 20.23 -4.97 -8.33
C PRO A 95 19.31 -3.79 -8.01
N GLY A 96 19.80 -2.55 -8.21
CA GLY A 96 18.99 -1.32 -8.11
C GLY A 96 19.59 -0.26 -7.18
N SER A 97 18.91 0.90 -7.09
CA SER A 97 19.26 1.99 -6.17
C SER A 97 18.40 1.90 -4.91
N TYR A 98 19.00 1.45 -3.80
CA TYR A 98 18.34 1.46 -2.49
C TYR A 98 18.29 2.87 -1.91
N SER A 99 19.39 3.62 -1.96
CA SER A 99 19.56 4.89 -1.25
C SER A 99 18.54 5.93 -1.69
N ASP A 100 18.34 6.13 -3.01
CA ASP A 100 17.38 7.13 -3.50
C ASP A 100 15.94 6.81 -3.08
N LEU A 101 15.57 5.52 -3.10
CA LEU A 101 14.24 5.05 -2.72
C LEU A 101 14.03 5.16 -1.21
N HIS A 102 15.05 4.79 -0.42
CA HIS A 102 15.06 4.94 1.03
C HIS A 102 14.93 6.40 1.43
N ASP A 103 15.72 7.29 0.85
CA ASP A 103 15.76 8.70 1.22
C ASP A 103 14.45 9.40 0.84
N ALA A 104 13.86 9.04 -0.31
CA ALA A 104 12.53 9.51 -0.69
C ALA A 104 11.45 9.04 0.31
N PHE A 105 11.51 7.78 0.75
CA PHE A 105 10.54 7.24 1.70
C PHE A 105 10.70 7.84 3.09
N ALA A 106 11.91 7.78 3.66
CA ALA A 106 12.22 8.33 4.98
C ALA A 106 11.99 9.84 5.03
N GLY A 107 12.37 10.58 3.98
CA GLY A 107 12.09 12.00 3.85
C GLY A 107 10.60 12.32 3.91
N PHE A 108 9.75 11.50 3.25
CA PHE A 108 8.31 11.69 3.30
C PHE A 108 7.71 11.35 4.68
N ILE A 109 8.24 10.35 5.39
CA ILE A 109 7.85 10.08 6.78
C ILE A 109 8.17 11.28 7.68
N LEU A 110 9.37 11.83 7.57
CA LEU A 110 9.79 13.00 8.36
C LEU A 110 8.91 14.23 8.04
N GLU A 111 8.58 14.44 6.77
CA GLU A 111 7.64 15.49 6.36
C GLU A 111 6.26 15.27 7.01
N CYS A 112 5.73 14.05 7.01
CA CYS A 112 4.48 13.72 7.68
C CYS A 112 4.52 14.04 9.20
N MET A 113 5.61 13.67 9.87
CA MET A 113 5.81 13.95 11.30
C MET A 113 5.88 15.46 11.58
N GLU A 114 6.50 16.24 10.70
CA GLU A 114 6.55 17.69 10.79
C GLU A 114 5.17 18.33 10.59
N GLN A 115 4.42 17.90 9.57
CA GLN A 115 3.09 18.44 9.29
C GLN A 115 2.09 18.11 10.39
N LYS A 116 2.18 16.92 10.99
CA LYS A 116 1.38 16.54 12.16
C LYS A 116 1.51 17.54 13.32
N GLN A 117 2.71 18.09 13.55
CA GLN A 117 2.95 19.06 14.63
C GLN A 117 2.39 20.46 14.32
N LYS A 118 2.23 20.79 13.03
CA LYS A 118 1.82 22.12 12.56
C LYS A 118 0.32 22.24 12.32
N LEU A 119 -0.31 21.17 11.85
CA LEU A 119 -1.69 21.18 11.36
C LEU A 119 -2.66 20.61 12.39
N SER A 120 -3.93 20.99 12.29
CA SER A 120 -5.01 20.25 12.95
C SER A 120 -5.14 18.84 12.36
N VAL A 121 -5.86 17.95 13.04
CA VAL A 121 -6.11 16.59 12.54
C VAL A 121 -6.72 16.59 11.13
N SER A 122 -7.75 17.40 10.92
CA SER A 122 -8.39 17.53 9.60
C SER A 122 -7.48 18.20 8.57
N GLY A 123 -6.67 19.17 8.99
CA GLY A 123 -5.69 19.82 8.12
C GLY A 123 -4.60 18.85 7.64
N TYR A 124 -4.10 18.00 8.53
CA TYR A 124 -3.15 16.95 8.19
C TYR A 124 -3.75 15.92 7.21
N GLN A 125 -4.99 15.48 7.46
CA GLN A 125 -5.68 14.52 6.58
C GLN A 125 -5.90 15.07 5.18
N GLU A 126 -6.29 16.35 5.06
CA GLU A 126 -6.46 17.00 3.76
C GLU A 126 -5.10 17.19 3.06
N TRP A 127 -4.07 17.63 3.79
CA TRP A 127 -2.71 17.75 3.25
C TRP A 127 -2.20 16.41 2.72
N LEU A 128 -2.30 15.33 3.51
CA LEU A 128 -1.88 13.98 3.10
C LEU A 128 -2.66 13.51 1.87
N PHE A 129 -3.96 13.83 1.80
CA PHE A 129 -4.76 13.53 0.62
C PHE A 129 -4.20 14.23 -0.62
N GLN A 130 -3.87 15.52 -0.54
CA GLN A 130 -3.27 16.27 -1.66
C GLN A 130 -1.91 15.69 -2.06
N GLU A 131 -1.04 15.36 -1.10
CA GLU A 131 0.24 14.70 -1.38
C GLU A 131 0.07 13.35 -2.09
N SER A 132 -0.98 12.61 -1.76
CA SER A 132 -1.30 11.33 -2.41
C SER A 132 -1.70 11.45 -3.88
N GLN A 133 -2.03 12.66 -4.34
CA GLN A 133 -2.33 12.93 -5.75
C GLN A 133 -1.07 13.12 -6.60
N ASN A 134 0.11 13.25 -5.97
CA ASN A 134 1.40 13.35 -6.63
C ASN A 134 1.93 11.94 -6.97
N GLU A 135 1.56 11.43 -8.15
CA GLU A 135 1.94 10.08 -8.61
C GLU A 135 3.45 9.88 -8.69
N GLN A 136 4.24 10.90 -9.04
CA GLN A 136 5.70 10.76 -9.10
C GLN A 136 6.30 10.55 -7.71
N LYS A 137 5.84 11.31 -6.71
CA LYS A 137 6.26 11.15 -5.32
C LYS A 137 5.86 9.75 -4.81
N PHE A 138 4.63 9.35 -5.05
CA PHE A 138 4.11 8.05 -4.63
C PHE A 138 4.77 6.88 -5.36
N ALA A 139 5.19 7.03 -6.62
CA ALA A 139 5.89 5.96 -7.34
C ALA A 139 7.16 5.51 -6.61
N ASN A 140 7.98 6.45 -6.13
CA ASN A 140 9.19 6.13 -5.38
C ASN A 140 8.87 5.47 -4.03
N ILE A 141 7.86 5.97 -3.32
CA ILE A 141 7.38 5.40 -2.06
C ILE A 141 6.92 3.95 -2.26
N LEU A 142 6.14 3.68 -3.32
CA LEU A 142 5.63 2.35 -3.65
C LEU A 142 6.75 1.41 -4.07
N LEU A 143 7.74 1.89 -4.82
CA LEU A 143 8.93 1.10 -5.18
C LEU A 143 9.76 0.74 -3.95
N TYR A 144 9.93 1.66 -3.00
CA TYR A 144 10.63 1.36 -1.77
C TYR A 144 9.92 0.28 -0.93
N LEU A 145 8.60 0.35 -0.79
CA LEU A 145 7.84 -0.69 -0.07
C LEU A 145 7.94 -2.07 -0.73
N ARG A 146 7.94 -2.12 -2.07
CA ARG A 146 8.21 -3.36 -2.81
C ARG A 146 9.61 -3.87 -2.54
N LEU A 147 10.61 -2.97 -2.50
CA LEU A 147 11.99 -3.33 -2.20
C LEU A 147 12.14 -3.88 -0.77
N VAL A 148 11.56 -3.21 0.23
CA VAL A 148 11.52 -3.72 1.62
C VAL A 148 10.89 -5.10 1.70
N THR A 149 9.76 -5.31 1.00
CA THR A 149 9.09 -6.61 0.95
C THR A 149 9.97 -7.68 0.30
N ALA A 150 10.63 -7.35 -0.81
CA ALA A 150 11.56 -8.26 -1.49
C ALA A 150 12.77 -8.60 -0.61
N ILE A 151 13.36 -7.60 0.05
CA ILE A 151 14.46 -7.79 0.99
C ILE A 151 14.06 -8.77 2.09
N GLU A 152 12.88 -8.61 2.70
CA GLU A 152 12.44 -9.47 3.79
C GLU A 152 12.21 -10.91 3.32
N ILE A 153 11.52 -11.09 2.19
CA ILE A 153 11.27 -12.43 1.62
C ILE A 153 12.58 -13.13 1.25
N CYS A 154 13.52 -12.41 0.63
CA CYS A 154 14.80 -12.96 0.21
C CYS A 154 15.74 -13.23 1.39
N THR A 155 15.67 -12.42 2.46
CA THR A 155 16.46 -12.65 3.68
C THR A 155 16.00 -13.92 4.39
N GLU A 156 14.69 -14.14 4.47
CA GLU A 156 14.07 -15.27 5.16
C GLU A 156 13.64 -16.37 4.18
N VAL A 157 14.47 -16.66 3.18
CA VAL A 157 14.11 -17.55 2.06
C VAL A 157 13.63 -18.93 2.52
N GLU A 158 14.26 -19.54 3.52
CA GLU A 158 13.87 -20.86 4.03
C GLU A 158 12.47 -20.85 4.67
N THR A 159 12.07 -19.70 5.24
CA THR A 159 10.74 -19.50 5.81
C THR A 159 9.69 -19.36 4.71
N PHE A 160 9.98 -18.60 3.64
CA PHE A 160 8.99 -18.27 2.62
C PHE A 160 8.90 -19.25 1.45
N LYS A 161 9.99 -19.94 1.13
CA LYS A 161 10.10 -20.87 -0.01
C LYS A 161 8.97 -21.92 -0.07
N PRO A 162 8.51 -22.54 1.04
CA PRO A 162 7.40 -23.50 0.98
C PRO A 162 6.06 -22.91 0.51
N TYR A 163 5.87 -21.60 0.67
CA TYR A 163 4.61 -20.91 0.34
C TYR A 163 4.64 -20.28 -1.06
N ILE A 164 5.82 -20.08 -1.63
CA ILE A 164 6.01 -19.52 -2.97
C ILE A 164 6.06 -20.70 -3.95
N ARG A 165 4.98 -20.91 -4.70
CA ARG A 165 4.97 -21.88 -5.79
C ARG A 165 5.97 -21.44 -6.85
N GLU A 166 6.76 -22.37 -7.37
CA GLU A 166 7.59 -22.11 -8.56
C GLU A 166 6.68 -21.59 -9.69
N LEU A 167 7.02 -20.41 -10.23
CA LEU A 167 6.33 -19.82 -11.37
C LEU A 167 6.62 -20.69 -12.61
N GLY A 168 5.82 -21.73 -12.85
CA GLY A 168 6.01 -22.58 -14.04
C GLY A 168 5.20 -23.89 -14.13
N GLN A 169 4.70 -24.46 -13.04
CA GLN A 169 3.98 -25.75 -13.11
C GLN A 169 2.46 -25.66 -13.35
N GLY A 170 1.98 -24.50 -13.78
CA GLY A 170 0.55 -24.26 -14.09
C GLY A 170 0.21 -24.10 -15.58
N MET A 171 1.16 -24.30 -16.51
CA MET A 171 0.90 -24.01 -17.93
C MET A 171 1.67 -24.88 -18.93
N ALA A 172 1.99 -26.14 -18.59
CA ALA A 172 2.55 -27.10 -19.55
C ALA A 172 1.50 -27.96 -20.27
N ASP A 173 0.26 -28.04 -19.76
CA ASP A 173 -0.76 -28.97 -20.29
C ASP A 173 -1.81 -28.32 -21.22
N ALA A 174 -1.62 -27.05 -21.60
CA ALA A 174 -2.60 -26.28 -22.39
C ALA A 174 -2.16 -25.94 -23.83
N ILE A 175 -1.10 -26.58 -24.35
CA ILE A 175 -0.78 -26.53 -25.79
C ILE A 175 -0.65 -27.95 -26.31
N GLY A 176 -1.81 -28.61 -26.38
CA GLY A 176 -2.04 -29.69 -27.32
C GLY A 176 -2.75 -29.13 -28.55
N LEU A 177 -2.05 -29.19 -29.69
CA LEU A 177 -2.37 -28.76 -31.07
C LEU A 177 -1.61 -27.51 -31.54
#